data_AF-A0A3L7CH35-F1
#
_entry.id   AF-A0A3L7CH35-F1
#
_cell.length_a   1.000
_cell.length_b   1.000
_cell.length_c   1.000
_cell.angle_alpha   90.00
_cell.angle_beta   90.00
_cell.angle_gamma   90.00
#
_symmetry.space_group_name_H-M   'P 1'
#
loop_
_entity.id
_entity.type
_entity.pdbx_description
1 polymer ?
#
loop_
_entity_poly.entity_id
_entity_poly.type
_entity_poly.pdbx_seq_one_letter_code
_entity_poly.pdbx_strand_id
1 'polypeptide(L)'
;QIEIIPKHHARFFEIQYKYEMPEDQRELNDQKALAIDLGLNNLATCVTSDGRSFIIDGRRLKSINQWFNKENARLQSIKDKQKI
;
A
#
# COMPACT_ATOMS: atom_id res chain seq x y z
N GLN A 1 14.35 15.57 1.06
CA GLN A 1 15.30 14.44 1.18
C GLN A 1 15.29 13.60 -0.10
N ILE A 2 16.46 13.22 -0.60
CA ILE A 2 16.59 12.31 -1.75
C ILE A 2 17.13 10.98 -1.23
N GLU A 3 16.50 9.88 -1.59
CA GLU A 3 16.98 8.54 -1.30
C GLU A 3 17.35 7.84 -2.60
N ILE A 4 18.59 7.35 -2.70
CA ILE A 4 19.12 6.65 -3.87
C ILE A 4 19.34 5.20 -3.49
N ILE A 5 18.59 4.30 -4.12
CA ILE A 5 18.63 2.87 -3.80
C ILE A 5 19.32 2.14 -4.96
N PRO A 6 20.54 1.60 -4.76
CA PRO A 6 21.22 0.81 -5.78
C PRO A 6 20.51 -0.54 -5.96
N LYS A 7 20.28 -0.93 -7.21
CA LYS A 7 19.67 -2.22 -7.60
C LYS A 7 20.64 -2.98 -8.52
N HIS A 8 20.56 -4.31 -8.49
CA HIS A 8 21.34 -5.20 -9.38
C HIS A 8 22.85 -4.91 -9.39
N HIS A 9 23.47 -4.86 -8.20
CA HIS A 9 24.90 -4.49 -8.03
C HIS A 9 25.22 -3.10 -8.60
N ALA A 10 24.37 -2.11 -8.29
CA ALA A 10 24.53 -0.72 -8.74
C ALA A 10 24.52 -0.51 -10.26
N ARG A 11 24.00 -1.46 -11.04
CA ARG A 11 23.72 -1.27 -12.48
C ARG A 11 22.53 -0.36 -12.73
N PHE A 12 21.59 -0.32 -11.78
CA PHE A 12 20.44 0.57 -11.82
C PHE A 12 20.30 1.26 -10.48
N PHE A 13 19.71 2.46 -10.50
CA PHE A 13 19.40 3.22 -9.29
C PHE A 13 17.95 3.63 -9.34
N GLU A 14 17.24 3.38 -8.25
CA GLU A 14 15.92 3.95 -8.02
C GLU A 14 16.12 5.22 -7.19
N ILE A 15 15.57 6.34 -7.67
CA ILE A 15 15.67 7.63 -6.99
C ILE A 15 14.29 7.99 -6.44
N GLN A 16 14.20 8.18 -5.13
CA GLN A 16 12.99 8.60 -4.46
C GLN A 16 13.15 10.04 -3.98
N TYR A 17 12.25 10.90 -4.43
CA TYR A 17 12.16 12.29 -3.99
C TYR A 17 11.13 12.40 -2.87
N LYS A 18 11.61 12.67 -1.65
CA LYS A 18 10.76 12.96 -0.50
C LYS A 18 10.84 14.46 -0.24
N TYR A 19 9.76 15.18 -0.51
CA TYR A 19 9.67 16.60 -0.21
C TYR A 19 8.39 16.86 0.56
N GLU A 20 8.48 17.77 1.51
CA GLU A 20 7.29 18.34 2.13
C GLU A 20 6.67 19.28 1.09
N MET A 21 5.39 19.09 0.82
CA MET A 21 4.61 20.07 0.09
C MET A 21 4.18 21.13 1.10
N PRO A 22 4.18 22.42 0.75
CA PRO A 22 3.51 23.42 1.56
C PRO A 22 2.09 22.94 1.85
N GLU A 23 1.69 22.93 3.11
CA GLU A 23 0.30 22.72 3.44
C GLU A 23 -0.49 23.92 2.92
N ASP A 24 -1.31 23.70 1.89
CA ASP A 24 -2.36 24.65 1.58
C ASP A 24 -3.29 24.69 2.78
N GLN A 25 -3.30 25.81 3.52
CA GLN A 25 -4.32 26.06 4.52
C GLN A 25 -5.67 26.11 3.81
N ARG A 26 -6.45 25.04 3.99
CA ARG A 26 -7.83 24.97 3.55
C ARG A 26 -8.70 25.34 4.74
N GLU A 27 -9.75 26.12 4.51
CA GLU A 27 -10.81 26.25 5.51
C GLU A 27 -11.51 24.89 5.64
N LEU A 28 -11.23 24.21 6.75
CA LEU A 28 -11.86 22.94 7.11
C LEU A 28 -13.08 23.19 7.99
N ASN A 29 -14.04 22.28 7.93
CA ASN A 29 -15.19 22.29 8.82
C ASN A 29 -14.96 21.26 9.94
N ASP A 30 -14.70 21.74 11.15
CA ASP A 30 -14.38 20.90 12.32
C ASP A 30 -15.56 20.05 12.82
N GLN A 31 -16.78 20.28 12.31
CA GLN A 31 -17.96 19.46 12.59
C GLN A 31 -18.13 18.31 11.59
N LYS A 32 -17.29 18.23 10.55
CA LYS A 32 -17.32 17.16 9.54
C LYS A 32 -16.15 16.20 9.75
N ALA A 33 -16.45 14.90 9.67
CA ALA A 33 -15.45 13.86 9.78
C ALA A 33 -15.72 12.70 8.82
N LEU A 34 -14.66 11.96 8.48
CA LEU A 34 -14.71 10.70 7.74
C LEU A 34 -14.05 9.62 8.61
N ALA A 35 -14.86 8.69 9.13
CA ALA A 35 -14.36 7.49 9.79
C ALA A 35 -13.97 6.46 8.72
N ILE A 36 -12.81 5.83 8.89
CA ILE A 36 -12.26 4.83 7.97
C ILE A 36 -11.89 3.59 8.78
N ASP A 37 -12.54 2.47 8.49
CA ASP A 37 -12.20 1.15 9.02
C ASP A 37 -11.52 0.31 7.93
N LEU A 38 -10.27 -0.10 8.15
CA LEU A 38 -9.46 -0.80 7.16
C LEU A 38 -9.61 -2.31 7.28
N GLY A 39 -9.75 -2.99 6.14
CA GLY A 39 -9.92 -4.45 6.08
C GLY A 39 -9.27 -5.09 4.85
N LEU A 40 -9.47 -6.40 4.69
CA LEU A 40 -8.89 -7.17 3.57
C LEU A 40 -9.83 -7.31 2.37
N ASN A 41 -11.09 -7.68 2.61
CA ASN A 41 -12.08 -7.85 1.54
C ASN A 41 -12.68 -6.50 1.15
N ASN A 42 -13.08 -5.72 2.16
CA ASN A 42 -13.38 -4.31 2.05
C ASN A 42 -12.12 -3.60 2.51
N LEU A 43 -11.33 -3.07 1.57
CA LEU A 43 -10.07 -2.39 1.90
C LEU A 43 -10.31 -1.27 2.90
N ALA A 44 -11.39 -0.52 2.68
CA ALA A 44 -11.85 0.51 3.58
C ALA A 44 -13.38 0.52 3.60
N THR A 45 -13.94 0.56 4.80
CA THR A 45 -15.34 0.92 5.04
C THR A 45 -15.35 2.35 5.58
N CYS A 46 -16.02 3.24 4.87
CA CYS A 46 -15.95 4.66 5.16
C CYS A 46 -17.33 5.19 5.54
N VAL A 47 -17.41 6.02 6.58
CA VAL A 47 -18.66 6.67 7.03
C VAL A 47 -18.40 8.13 7.33
N THR A 48 -19.24 9.03 6.79
CA THR A 48 -19.18 10.46 7.08
C THR A 48 -19.98 10.80 8.33
N SER A 49 -19.66 11.94 8.97
CA SER A 49 -20.48 12.52 10.05
C SER A 49 -21.95 12.79 9.66
N ASP A 50 -22.23 12.85 8.35
CA ASP A 50 -23.57 13.02 7.79
C ASP A 50 -24.28 11.69 7.49
N GLY A 51 -23.70 10.56 7.90
CA GLY A 51 -24.28 9.23 7.77
C GLY A 51 -24.15 8.60 6.37
N ARG A 52 -23.38 9.19 5.44
CA ARG A 52 -23.09 8.56 4.14
C ARG A 52 -22.04 7.48 4.31
N SER A 53 -22.25 6.33 3.69
CA SER A 53 -21.32 5.20 3.74
C SER A 53 -20.90 4.73 2.35
N PHE A 54 -19.64 4.33 2.21
CA PHE A 54 -19.14 3.68 0.99
C PHE A 54 -18.03 2.67 1.32
N ILE A 55 -17.77 1.76 0.38
CA ILE A 55 -16.78 0.69 0.51
C ILE A 55 -15.77 0.78 -0.62
N ILE A 56 -14.50 0.62 -0.29
CA ILE A 56 -13.42 0.41 -1.25
C ILE A 56 -13.11 -1.09 -1.31
N ASP A 57 -13.14 -1.68 -2.50
CA ASP A 57 -12.92 -3.13 -2.68
C ASP A 57 -11.43 -3.48 -2.50
N GLY A 58 -11.14 -4.42 -1.59
CA GLY A 58 -9.79 -4.94 -1.32
C GLY A 58 -9.51 -6.30 -1.96
N ARG A 59 -10.51 -6.96 -2.56
CA ARG A 59 -10.36 -8.33 -3.09
C ARG A 59 -9.31 -8.43 -4.17
N ARG A 60 -9.17 -7.42 -5.04
CA ARG A 60 -8.12 -7.40 -6.07
C ARG A 60 -6.72 -7.43 -5.46
N LEU A 61 -6.46 -6.58 -4.46
CA LEU A 61 -5.18 -6.54 -3.74
C LEU A 61 -4.91 -7.88 -3.04
N LYS A 62 -5.93 -8.43 -2.36
CA LYS A 62 -5.86 -9.75 -1.73
C LYS A 62 -5.47 -10.85 -2.72
N SER A 63 -6.08 -10.90 -3.91
CA SER A 63 -5.78 -11.89 -4.94
C SER A 63 -4.34 -11.77 -5.47
N ILE A 64 -3.85 -10.54 -5.67
CA ILE A 64 -2.45 -10.30 -6.08
C ILE A 64 -1.49 -10.79 -5.00
N ASN A 65 -1.75 -10.43 -3.74
CA ASN A 65 -0.91 -10.85 -2.61
C ASN A 65 -0.93 -12.38 -2.43
N GLN A 66 -2.09 -13.01 -2.63
CA GLN A 66 -2.21 -14.47 -2.57
C GLN A 66 -1.39 -15.15 -3.67
N TRP A 67 -1.44 -14.65 -4.91
CA TRP A 67 -0.61 -15.19 -5.99
C TRP A 67 0.87 -15.01 -5.71
N PHE A 68 1.29 -13.84 -5.24
CA PHE A 68 2.67 -13.56 -4.87
C PHE A 68 3.17 -14.54 -3.81
N ASN A 69 2.40 -14.76 -2.75
CA ASN A 69 2.76 -15.70 -1.68
C ASN A 69 2.87 -17.15 -2.18
N LYS A 70 2.00 -17.56 -3.13
CA LYS A 70 2.10 -18.89 -3.77
C LYS A 70 3.39 -19.04 -4.56
N GLU A 71 3.73 -18.03 -5.36
CA GLU A 71 4.94 -18.07 -6.18
C GLU A 71 6.21 -18.02 -5.32
N ASN A 72 6.22 -17.20 -4.26
CA ASN A 72 7.31 -17.15 -3.30
C ASN A 72 7.50 -18.50 -2.60
N ALA A 73 6.42 -19.15 -2.15
CA ALA A 73 6.50 -20.48 -1.54
C ALA A 73 7.04 -21.54 -2.52
N ARG A 74 6.66 -21.46 -3.80
CA ARG A 74 7.19 -22.34 -4.86
C ARG A 74 8.69 -22.17 -5.04
N LEU A 75 9.15 -20.92 -5.18
CA LEU A 75 10.57 -20.59 -5.35
C LEU A 75 11.39 -20.98 -4.12
N GLN A 76 10.87 -20.72 -2.92
CA GLN A 76 11.52 -21.12 -1.67
C GLN A 76 11.69 -22.64 -1.60
N SER A 77 10.66 -23.42 -1.96
CA SER A 77 10.78 -24.88 -1.98
C SER A 77 11.85 -25.39 -2.96
N ILE A 78 11.98 -24.76 -4.12
CA ILE A 78 13.03 -25.10 -5.10
C ILE A 78 14.40 -24.78 -4.52
N LYS A 79 14.58 -23.58 -3.95
CA LYS A 79 15.82 -23.16 -3.30
C LYS A 79 16.24 -24.15 -2.20
N ASP A 80 15.31 -24.50 -1.31
CA ASP A 80 15.56 -25.41 -0.19
C ASP A 80 16.01 -26.81 -0.67
N LYS A 81 15.39 -27.33 -1.74
CA LYS A 81 15.76 -28.62 -2.34
C LYS A 81 17.12 -28.57 -3.03
N GLN A 82 17.51 -27.42 -3.57
CA GLN A 82 18.80 -27.21 -4.21
C GLN A 82 19.94 -26.96 -3.21
N LYS A 83 19.62 -26.76 -1.92
CA LYS A 83 20.59 -26.42 -0.84
C LYS A 83 21.43 -25.18 -1.15
N ILE A 84 20.85 -24.19 -1.82
CA ILE A 84 21.45 -22.88 -2.13
C ILE A 84 20.90 -21.82 -1.18
#